data_AF-A0A4Q4D6G3-F1
#
_entry.id   AF-A0A4Q4D6G3-F1
#
_cell.length_a   1.000
_cell.length_b   1.000
_cell.length_c   1.000
_cell.angle_alpha   90.00
_cell.angle_beta   90.00
_cell.angle_gamma   90.00
#
_symmetry.space_group_name_H-M   'P 1'
#
loop_
_entity.id
_entity.type
_entity.pdbx_description
1 polymer ?
#
loop_
_entity_poly.entity_id
_entity_poly.type
_entity_poly.pdbx_seq_one_letter_code
_entity_poly.pdbx_strand_id
1 'polypeptide(L)'
;MLDALWLSTAVIFVAELGDKSQLMAMTFATRYRARDVLIGITAATALVHLASVGIGYFIGNSFEKYQGPIAVVAGVAFLVFAAWTLRGDELTDDEAEKAKNANGSALFAVGVAFFLAELGDKTMLATITLAVREDWFGTWIGSTIGMVAADALAILVGAVLGRH
;
A
#
# COMPACT_ATOMS: atom_id res chain seq x y z
N MET A 1 -2.70 -15.19 -13.20
CA MET A 1 -1.50 -15.03 -12.34
C MET A 1 -0.57 -13.94 -12.84
N LEU A 2 0.09 -14.06 -14.00
CA LEU A 2 1.03 -13.03 -14.48
C LEU A 2 0.35 -11.70 -14.82
N ASP A 3 -0.84 -11.73 -15.43
CA ASP A 3 -1.60 -10.51 -15.75
C ASP A 3 -2.01 -9.78 -14.48
N ALA A 4 -2.55 -10.52 -13.50
CA ALA A 4 -2.89 -10.01 -12.17
C ALA A 4 -1.69 -9.38 -11.46
N LEU A 5 -0.51 -10.00 -11.56
CA LEU A 5 0.73 -9.48 -10.99
C LEU A 5 1.11 -8.13 -11.60
N TRP A 6 1.20 -8.04 -12.94
CA TRP A 6 1.60 -6.79 -13.58
C TRP A 6 0.56 -5.69 -13.44
N LEU A 7 -0.72 -6.05 -13.51
CA LEU A 7 -1.82 -5.11 -13.30
C LEU A 7 -1.79 -4.55 -11.87
N SER A 8 -1.71 -5.41 -10.84
CA SER A 8 -1.71 -4.94 -9.46
C SER A 8 -0.41 -4.20 -9.11
N THR A 9 0.74 -4.59 -9.66
CA THR A 9 1.97 -3.79 -9.54
C THR A 9 1.79 -2.39 -10.09
N ALA A 10 1.29 -2.25 -11.32
CA ALA A 10 1.13 -0.93 -11.93
C ALA A 10 0.10 -0.06 -11.20
N VAL A 11 -1.06 -0.63 -10.88
CA VAL A 11 -2.15 0.08 -10.19
C VAL A 11 -1.70 0.54 -8.81
N ILE A 12 -1.13 -0.35 -8.01
CA ILE A 12 -0.75 -0.03 -6.63
C ILE A 12 0.46 0.91 -6.61
N PHE A 13 1.44 0.71 -7.49
CA PHE A 13 2.54 1.65 -7.63
C PHE A 13 2.04 3.07 -7.89
N VAL A 14 1.13 3.25 -8.86
CA VAL A 14 0.58 4.58 -9.19
C VAL A 14 -0.29 5.13 -8.06
N ALA A 15 -1.10 4.29 -7.42
CA ALA A 15 -1.97 4.72 -6.32
C ALA A 15 -1.19 5.21 -5.09
N GLU A 16 0.00 4.65 -4.88
CA GLU A 16 0.91 4.98 -3.79
C GLU A 16 1.72 6.27 -4.02
N LEU A 17 1.94 6.68 -5.28
CA LEU A 17 2.74 7.87 -5.58
C LEU A 17 2.14 9.15 -4.98
N GLY A 18 2.90 9.80 -4.11
CA GLY A 18 2.50 11.03 -3.43
C GLY A 18 1.53 10.81 -2.27
N ASP A 19 1.42 9.58 -1.77
CA ASP A 19 0.59 9.27 -0.61
C ASP A 19 1.22 9.66 0.73
N LYS A 20 0.39 9.78 1.75
CA LYS A 20 0.80 10.03 3.14
C LYS A 20 1.73 8.94 3.67
N SER A 21 1.55 7.67 3.29
CA SER A 21 2.43 6.57 3.73
C SER A 21 3.83 6.68 3.09
N GLN A 22 3.96 7.18 1.86
CA GLN A 22 5.27 7.56 1.28
C GLN A 22 5.96 8.68 2.06
N LEU A 23 5.23 9.72 2.47
CA LEU A 23 5.78 10.80 3.29
C LEU A 23 6.24 10.28 4.66
N MET A 24 5.50 9.32 5.23
CA MET A 24 5.89 8.62 6.45
C MET A 24 7.16 7.77 6.24
N ALA A 25 7.25 7.02 5.13
CA ALA A 25 8.42 6.23 4.77
C ALA A 25 9.68 7.10 4.62
N MET A 26 9.53 8.26 3.98
CA MET A 26 10.58 9.28 3.88
C MET A 26 11.01 9.78 5.26
N THR A 27 10.05 10.11 6.13
CA THR A 27 10.31 10.57 7.50
C THR A 27 11.10 9.52 8.28
N PHE A 28 10.71 8.26 8.22
CA PHE A 28 11.46 7.16 8.86
C PHE A 28 12.87 6.99 8.29
N ALA A 29 13.05 7.17 6.98
CA ALA A 29 14.35 7.07 6.32
C ALA A 29 15.33 8.19 6.71
N THR A 30 14.86 9.32 7.24
CA THR A 30 15.74 10.35 7.81
C THR A 30 16.34 9.94 9.17
N ARG A 31 15.67 9.04 9.90
CA ARG A 31 16.03 8.66 11.28
C ARG A 31 16.63 7.26 11.39
N TYR A 32 16.21 6.34 10.54
CA TYR A 32 16.62 4.94 10.54
C TYR A 32 17.36 4.55 9.26
N ARG A 33 18.07 3.42 9.29
CA ARG A 33 18.76 2.91 8.10
C ARG A 33 17.73 2.52 7.05
N ALA A 34 17.90 3.01 5.82
CA ALA A 34 17.01 2.73 4.69
C ALA A 34 16.66 1.23 4.52
N ARG A 35 17.63 0.33 4.74
CA ARG A 35 17.38 -1.13 4.71
C ARG A 35 16.34 -1.56 5.75
N ASP A 36 16.45 -1.09 6.98
CA ASP A 36 15.58 -1.52 8.08
C ASP A 36 14.16 -0.96 7.86
N VAL A 37 14.06 0.28 7.35
CA VAL A 37 12.79 0.89 6.94
C VAL A 37 12.14 0.08 5.83
N LEU A 38 12.88 -0.24 4.77
CA LEU A 38 12.39 -1.00 3.62
C LEU A 38 11.89 -2.39 4.03
N ILE A 39 12.60 -3.10 4.92
CA ILE A 39 12.15 -4.42 5.41
C ILE A 39 10.89 -4.27 6.27
N GLY A 40 10.83 -3.26 7.13
CA GLY A 40 9.64 -2.98 7.95
C GLY A 40 8.39 -2.71 7.11
N ILE A 41 8.52 -1.84 6.11
CA ILE A 41 7.45 -1.52 5.15
C ILE A 41 7.05 -2.74 4.35
N THR A 42 8.02 -3.46 3.76
CA THR A 42 7.75 -4.68 2.98
C THR A 42 6.95 -5.71 3.78
N ALA A 43 7.31 -5.93 5.05
CA ALA A 43 6.59 -6.85 5.92
C ALA A 43 5.17 -6.36 6.24
N ALA A 44 5.00 -5.07 6.55
CA ALA A 44 3.70 -4.46 6.81
C ALA A 44 2.78 -4.54 5.59
N THR A 45 3.26 -4.08 4.43
CA THR A 45 2.58 -4.17 3.13
C THR A 45 2.16 -5.59 2.81
N ALA A 46 3.08 -6.57 2.91
CA ALA A 46 2.76 -7.95 2.59
C ALA A 46 1.61 -8.49 3.47
N LEU A 47 1.55 -8.09 4.74
CA LEU A 47 0.47 -8.48 5.66
C LEU A 47 -0.86 -7.79 5.33
N VAL A 48 -0.85 -6.47 5.12
CA VAL A 48 -2.07 -5.71 4.76
C VAL A 48 -2.63 -6.20 3.43
N HIS A 49 -1.76 -6.39 2.44
CA HIS A 49 -2.18 -6.90 1.14
C HIS A 49 -2.63 -8.35 1.20
N LEU A 50 -2.02 -9.19 2.05
CA LEU A 50 -2.51 -10.56 2.24
C LEU A 50 -3.94 -10.59 2.81
N ALA A 51 -4.22 -9.74 3.80
CA ALA A 51 -5.57 -9.58 4.34
C ALA A 51 -6.54 -9.06 3.25
N SER A 52 -6.10 -8.07 2.47
CA SER A 52 -6.87 -7.48 1.37
C SER A 52 -7.24 -8.51 0.30
N VAL A 53 -6.27 -9.29 -0.18
CA VAL A 53 -6.55 -10.34 -1.17
C VAL A 53 -7.40 -11.46 -0.58
N GLY A 54 -7.26 -11.77 0.70
CA GLY A 54 -8.12 -12.74 1.38
C GLY A 54 -9.59 -12.32 1.38
N ILE A 55 -9.85 -11.04 1.67
CA ILE A 55 -11.19 -10.44 1.59
C ILE A 55 -11.70 -10.47 0.14
N GLY A 56 -10.89 -10.00 -0.82
CA GLY A 56 -11.28 -9.94 -2.22
C GLY A 56 -11.58 -11.33 -2.81
N TYR A 57 -10.71 -12.30 -2.56
CA TYR A 57 -10.89 -13.70 -2.95
C TYR A 57 -12.19 -14.29 -2.37
N PHE A 58 -12.44 -14.06 -1.07
CA PHE A 58 -13.66 -14.54 -0.44
C PHE A 58 -14.93 -13.94 -1.08
N ILE A 59 -14.92 -12.64 -1.38
CA ILE A 59 -16.02 -11.97 -2.08
C ILE A 59 -16.18 -12.52 -3.50
N GLY A 60 -15.09 -12.61 -4.26
CA GLY A 60 -15.10 -13.11 -5.64
C GLY A 60 -15.72 -14.50 -5.76
N ASN A 61 -15.36 -15.40 -4.85
CA ASN A 61 -15.86 -16.77 -4.82
C ASN A 61 -17.28 -16.88 -4.26
N SER A 62 -17.65 -16.08 -3.26
CA SER A 62 -18.98 -16.15 -2.62
C SER A 62 -20.08 -15.56 -3.51
N PHE A 63 -19.73 -14.63 -4.40
CA PHE A 63 -20.69 -13.89 -5.23
C PHE A 63 -20.50 -14.11 -6.73
N GLU A 64 -20.08 -15.32 -7.13
CA GLU A 64 -19.81 -15.68 -8.54
C GLU A 64 -20.98 -15.37 -9.50
N LYS A 65 -22.23 -15.50 -9.02
CA LYS A 65 -23.44 -15.18 -9.82
C LYS A 65 -23.65 -13.68 -10.08
N TYR A 66 -22.97 -12.81 -9.33
CA TYR A 66 -23.12 -11.35 -9.37
C TYR A 66 -21.89 -10.64 -9.95
N GLN A 67 -21.05 -11.35 -10.69
CA GLN A 67 -19.83 -10.80 -11.28
C GLN A 67 -20.08 -9.61 -12.22
N GLY A 68 -21.25 -9.54 -12.88
CA GLY A 68 -21.66 -8.39 -13.69
C GLY A 68 -21.80 -7.10 -12.86
N PRO A 69 -22.71 -7.04 -11.87
CA PRO A 69 -22.81 -5.91 -10.95
C PRO A 69 -21.49 -5.59 -10.21
N ILE A 70 -20.75 -6.61 -9.77
CA ILE A 70 -19.44 -6.44 -9.12
C ILE A 70 -18.46 -5.73 -10.05
N ALA A 71 -18.43 -6.07 -11.35
CA ALA A 71 -17.59 -5.39 -12.33
C ALA A 71 -17.89 -3.89 -12.43
N VAL A 72 -19.18 -3.53 -12.40
CA VAL A 72 -19.60 -2.13 -12.46
C VAL A 72 -19.18 -1.40 -11.18
N VAL A 73 -19.42 -1.99 -10.01
CA VAL A 73 -19.00 -1.42 -8.72
C VAL A 73 -17.48 -1.25 -8.66
N ALA A 74 -16.72 -2.27 -9.08
CA ALA A 74 -15.27 -2.22 -9.17
C ALA A 74 -14.80 -1.10 -10.11
N GLY A 75 -15.40 -0.98 -11.29
CA GLY A 75 -15.09 0.09 -12.24
C GLY A 75 -15.35 1.48 -11.66
N VAL A 76 -16.47 1.67 -10.96
CA VAL A 76 -16.77 2.92 -10.25
C VAL A 76 -15.75 3.17 -9.14
N ALA A 77 -15.40 2.16 -8.36
CA ALA A 77 -14.37 2.26 -7.31
C ALA A 77 -13.02 2.69 -7.90
N PHE A 78 -12.60 2.16 -9.05
CA PHE A 78 -11.39 2.60 -9.74
C PHE A 78 -11.43 4.07 -10.17
N LEU A 79 -12.58 4.56 -10.66
CA LEU A 79 -12.72 5.98 -10.97
C LEU A 79 -12.63 6.86 -9.72
N VAL A 80 -13.22 6.40 -8.61
CA VAL A 80 -13.09 7.07 -7.31
C VAL A 80 -11.64 7.09 -6.83
N PHE A 81 -10.92 5.96 -6.91
CA PHE A 81 -9.50 5.90 -6.54
C PHE A 81 -8.65 6.80 -7.43
N ALA A 82 -8.86 6.79 -8.74
CA ALA A 82 -8.13 7.67 -9.65
C ALA A 82 -8.34 9.15 -9.31
N ALA A 83 -9.59 9.55 -9.00
CA ALA A 83 -9.89 10.92 -8.58
C ALA A 83 -9.28 11.27 -7.21
N TRP A 84 -9.27 10.33 -6.27
CA TRP A 84 -8.62 10.50 -4.96
C TRP A 84 -7.11 10.64 -5.12
N THR A 85 -6.44 9.75 -5.86
CA THR A 85 -5.00 9.81 -6.13
C THR A 85 -4.60 11.16 -6.76
N LEU A 86 -5.41 11.72 -7.65
CA LEU A 86 -5.16 13.05 -8.24
C LEU A 86 -5.26 14.22 -7.25
N ARG A 87 -6.03 14.07 -6.16
CA ARG A 87 -6.12 15.08 -5.11
C ARG A 87 -4.81 15.20 -4.32
N GLY A 88 -4.05 14.11 -4.23
CA GLY A 88 -2.92 13.98 -3.32
C GLY A 88 -3.36 13.87 -1.86
N ASP A 89 -2.51 13.28 -1.03
CA ASP A 89 -2.71 13.20 0.41
C ASP A 89 -1.55 13.91 1.14
N GLU A 90 -1.83 14.42 2.34
CA GLU A 90 -0.84 15.08 3.19
C GLU A 90 -0.65 14.26 4.47
N LEU A 91 0.58 14.25 4.98
CA LEU A 91 0.89 13.58 6.25
C LEU A 91 0.25 14.37 7.40
N THR A 92 -0.66 13.74 8.14
CA THR A 92 -1.30 14.39 9.30
C THR A 92 -0.32 14.54 10.47
N ASP A 93 -0.58 15.50 11.38
CA ASP A 93 0.25 15.70 12.57
C ASP A 93 0.35 14.43 13.42
N ASP A 94 -0.75 13.67 13.57
CA ASP A 94 -0.76 12.40 14.31
C ASP A 94 0.12 11.32 13.65
N GLU A 95 0.13 11.24 12.32
CA GLU A 95 0.96 10.30 11.56
C GLU A 95 2.45 10.71 11.60
N ALA A 96 2.72 12.02 11.50
CA ALA A 96 4.06 12.56 11.67
C ALA A 96 4.59 12.33 13.09
N GLU A 97 3.77 12.56 14.12
CA GLU A 97 4.14 12.31 15.52
C GLU A 97 4.33 10.82 15.79
N LYS A 98 3.53 9.92 15.21
CA LYS A 98 3.79 8.48 15.28
C LYS A 98 5.15 8.13 14.69
N ALA A 99 5.52 8.70 13.54
CA ALA A 99 6.83 8.48 12.93
C ALA A 99 7.98 9.05 13.77
N LYS A 100 7.80 10.25 14.35
CA LYS A 100 8.79 10.91 15.21
C LYS A 100 8.99 10.22 16.56
N ASN A 101 7.91 9.77 17.19
CA ASN A 101 7.93 9.22 18.56
C ASN A 101 8.19 7.71 18.59
N ALA A 102 8.28 7.05 17.44
CA ALA A 102 8.56 5.63 17.38
C ALA A 102 9.90 5.32 18.08
N ASN A 103 9.87 4.57 19.17
CA ASN A 103 11.05 4.18 19.95
C ASN A 103 11.04 2.66 20.09
N GLY A 104 12.09 2.00 19.60
CA GLY A 104 12.17 0.54 19.52
C GLY A 104 13.08 0.09 18.38
N SER A 105 13.12 -1.23 18.12
CA SER A 105 13.77 -1.76 16.90
C SER A 105 13.16 -1.08 15.68
N ALA A 106 13.99 -0.49 14.82
CA ALA A 106 13.57 0.28 13.64
C ALA A 106 12.53 -0.50 12.80
N LEU A 107 12.72 -1.80 12.64
CA LEU A 107 11.78 -2.69 11.94
C LEU A 107 10.38 -2.70 12.58
N PHE A 108 10.30 -2.81 13.91
CA PHE A 108 9.01 -2.90 14.60
C PHE A 108 8.30 -1.54 14.61
N ALA A 109 9.05 -0.46 14.87
CA ALA A 109 8.56 0.90 14.82
C ALA A 109 7.95 1.24 13.45
N VAL A 110 8.72 1.05 12.38
CA VAL A 110 8.29 1.31 11.00
C VAL A 110 7.15 0.37 10.62
N GLY A 111 7.31 -0.93 10.86
CA GLY A 111 6.32 -1.92 10.44
C GLY A 111 4.95 -1.70 11.08
N VAL A 112 4.89 -1.42 12.38
CA VAL A 112 3.60 -1.16 13.06
C VAL A 112 2.98 0.15 12.60
N ALA A 113 3.76 1.23 12.50
CA ALA A 113 3.24 2.52 12.06
C ALA A 113 2.69 2.44 10.64
N PHE A 114 3.44 1.83 9.72
CA PHE A 114 3.04 1.66 8.33
C PHE A 114 1.83 0.73 8.21
N PHE A 115 1.83 -0.41 8.92
CA PHE A 115 0.68 -1.31 8.96
C PHE A 115 -0.61 -0.58 9.39
N LEU A 116 -0.53 0.23 10.46
CA LEU A 116 -1.68 0.99 10.94
C LEU A 116 -2.10 2.11 9.99
N ALA A 117 -1.17 2.71 9.25
CA ALA A 117 -1.46 3.75 8.26
C ALA A 117 -2.20 3.19 7.04
N GLU A 118 -1.82 1.99 6.60
CA GLU A 118 -2.39 1.29 5.44
C GLU A 118 -3.71 0.56 5.75
N LEU A 119 -4.05 0.35 7.03
CA LEU A 119 -5.31 -0.29 7.40
C LEU A 119 -6.51 0.58 7.04
N GLY A 120 -7.27 0.12 6.04
CA GLY A 120 -8.47 0.80 5.56
C GLY A 120 -8.18 1.91 4.55
N ASP A 121 -6.95 2.01 4.06
CA ASP A 121 -6.56 3.01 3.07
C ASP A 121 -7.05 2.66 1.65
N LYS A 122 -6.97 3.64 0.72
CA LYS A 122 -7.32 3.48 -0.69
C LYS A 122 -6.57 2.33 -1.36
N THR A 123 -5.30 2.08 -1.00
CA THR A 123 -4.48 0.97 -1.54
C THR A 123 -5.03 -0.39 -1.12
N MET A 124 -5.51 -0.51 0.13
CA MET A 124 -6.20 -1.69 0.66
C MET A 124 -7.48 -1.97 -0.15
N LEU A 125 -8.31 -0.94 -0.36
CA LEU A 125 -9.55 -1.07 -1.13
C LEU A 125 -9.30 -1.40 -2.61
N ALA A 126 -8.27 -0.84 -3.22
CA ALA A 126 -7.84 -1.19 -4.58
C ALA A 126 -7.37 -2.64 -4.67
N THR A 127 -6.59 -3.11 -3.69
CA THR A 127 -6.12 -4.50 -3.63
C THR A 127 -7.27 -5.49 -3.44
N ILE A 128 -8.24 -5.17 -2.58
CA ILE A 128 -9.49 -5.96 -2.45
C ILE A 128 -10.20 -6.03 -3.79
N THR A 129 -10.42 -4.89 -4.44
CA THR A 129 -11.16 -4.80 -5.71
C THR A 129 -10.49 -5.62 -6.82
N LEU A 130 -9.16 -5.56 -6.90
CA LEU A 130 -8.38 -6.39 -7.84
C LEU A 130 -8.56 -7.88 -7.53
N ALA A 131 -8.42 -8.30 -6.27
CA ALA A 131 -8.51 -9.70 -5.87
C ALA A 131 -9.92 -10.31 -5.99
N VAL A 132 -10.97 -9.48 -6.12
CA VAL A 132 -12.32 -9.97 -6.44
C VAL A 132 -12.42 -10.50 -7.87
N ARG A 133 -11.61 -9.94 -8.79
CA ARG A 133 -11.72 -10.19 -10.24
C ARG A 133 -10.54 -10.95 -10.81
N GLU A 134 -9.38 -10.75 -10.21
CA GLU A 134 -8.10 -11.27 -10.65
C GLU A 134 -7.61 -12.39 -9.74
N ASP A 135 -6.61 -13.13 -10.22
CA ASP A 135 -5.94 -14.16 -9.44
C ASP A 135 -5.37 -13.59 -8.13
N TRP A 136 -5.82 -14.12 -6.99
CA TRP A 136 -5.48 -13.58 -5.67
C TRP A 136 -3.97 -13.63 -5.37
N PHE A 137 -3.29 -14.69 -5.82
CA PHE A 137 -1.86 -14.89 -5.56
C PHE A 137 -1.01 -13.92 -6.39
N GLY A 138 -1.30 -13.82 -7.69
CA GLY A 138 -0.70 -12.80 -8.56
C GLY A 138 -0.97 -11.38 -8.04
N THR A 139 -2.19 -11.10 -7.61
CA THR A 139 -2.58 -9.80 -7.05
C THR A 139 -1.74 -9.48 -5.81
N TRP A 140 -1.59 -10.40 -4.87
CA TRP A 140 -0.83 -10.21 -3.63
C TRP A 140 0.64 -9.89 -3.86
N ILE A 141 1.29 -10.66 -4.74
CA ILE A 141 2.70 -10.44 -5.07
C ILE A 141 2.84 -9.12 -5.82
N GLY A 142 1.99 -8.87 -6.82
CA GLY A 142 2.08 -7.67 -7.63
C GLY A 142 1.79 -6.39 -6.83
N SER A 143 0.80 -6.39 -5.94
CA SER A 143 0.47 -5.22 -5.11
C SER A 143 1.59 -4.93 -4.11
N THR A 144 2.17 -5.97 -3.52
CA THR A 144 3.33 -5.84 -2.61
C THR A 144 4.53 -5.25 -3.35
N ILE A 145 4.84 -5.73 -4.56
CA ILE A 145 5.93 -5.19 -5.38
C ILE A 145 5.66 -3.73 -5.73
N GLY A 146 4.43 -3.39 -6.15
CA GLY A 146 4.04 -2.04 -6.55
C GLY A 146 4.25 -1.03 -5.42
N MET A 147 3.73 -1.32 -4.23
CA MET A 147 3.86 -0.44 -3.07
C MET A 147 5.32 -0.33 -2.61
N VAL A 148 6.02 -1.45 -2.42
CA VAL A 148 7.43 -1.43 -1.98
C VAL A 148 8.32 -0.68 -2.98
N ALA A 149 8.05 -0.78 -4.29
CA ALA A 149 8.78 -0.03 -5.30
C ALA A 149 8.51 1.48 -5.20
N ALA A 150 7.27 1.88 -4.93
CA ALA A 150 6.89 3.27 -4.75
C ALA A 150 7.52 3.84 -3.47
N ASP A 151 7.42 3.13 -2.35
CA ASP A 151 8.03 3.52 -1.07
C ASP A 151 9.55 3.57 -1.11
N ALA A 152 10.19 2.66 -1.86
CA ALA A 152 11.63 2.68 -2.04
C ALA A 152 12.12 4.02 -2.63
N LEU A 153 11.33 4.64 -3.53
CA LEU A 153 11.64 5.99 -4.03
C LEU A 153 11.62 7.02 -2.90
N ALA A 154 10.59 7.01 -2.06
CA ALA A 154 10.46 7.93 -0.93
C ALA A 154 11.56 7.71 0.12
N ILE A 155 11.90 6.46 0.43
CA ILE A 155 13.00 6.10 1.33
C ILE A 155 14.34 6.60 0.80
N LEU A 156 14.60 6.48 -0.50
CA LEU A 156 15.83 6.99 -1.11
C LEU A 156 15.93 8.51 -0.95
N VAL A 157 14.84 9.24 -1.19
CA VAL A 157 14.79 10.70 -0.96
C VAL A 157 15.04 11.02 0.51
N GLY A 158 14.36 10.36 1.44
CA GLY A 158 14.53 10.59 2.88
C GLY A 158 15.93 10.27 3.40
N ALA A 159 16.53 9.19 2.90
CA ALA A 159 17.90 8.79 3.25
C ALA A 159 18.96 9.78 2.73
N VAL A 160 18.68 10.50 1.64
CA VAL A 160 19.55 11.59 1.15
C VAL A 160 19.33 12.85 1.98
N LEU A 161 18.08 13.21 2.29
CA LEU A 161 17.75 14.40 3.09
C LEU A 161 18.27 14.31 4.52
N GLY A 162 18.21 13.15 5.17
CA GLY A 162 18.68 12.96 6.55
C GLY A 162 20.20 12.94 6.74
N ARG A 163 20.99 13.08 5.65
CA ARG A 163 22.46 13.19 5.72
C ARG A 163 22.95 14.62 5.87
N HIS A 164 22.06 15.60 5.85
CA HIS A 164 22.32 17.03 6.03
C HIS A 164 21.61 17.56 7.27
#